data_AF-A0A9X1LJE2-F1
#
_entry.id   AF-A0A9X1LJE2-F1
#
_cell.length_a   1.000
_cell.length_b   1.000
_cell.length_c   1.000
_cell.angle_alpha   90.00
_cell.angle_beta   90.00
_cell.angle_gamma   90.00
#
_symmetry.space_group_name_H-M   'P 1'
#
loop_
_entity.id
_entity.type
_entity.pdbx_description
1 polymer ?
#
loop_
_entity_poly.entity_id
_entity_poly.type
_entity_poly.pdbx_seq_one_letter_code
_entity_poly.pdbx_strand_id
1 'polypeptide(L)'
;MKLKLILLSIFLCFCTDLSSQKKLNRPSGIVGIKSIDSIVAQSFDLYDLLFDYETRIKEGELLCPEDICEVEKIFLNSENIIQEAIAAKVHFKKKNVITRTQATIHLEKAKRAVYYSRTASEKILLAQNVNYE
;
A
#
# COMPACT_ATOMS: atom_id res chain seq x y z
N MET A 1 -33.62 30.88 20.01
CA MET A 1 -32.15 30.76 19.90
C MET A 1 -31.60 29.39 20.35
N LYS A 2 -32.17 28.72 21.36
CA LYS A 2 -31.65 27.43 21.88
C LYS A 2 -31.68 26.26 20.88
N LEU A 3 -32.67 26.19 19.99
CA LEU A 3 -32.80 25.10 19.00
C LEU A 3 -31.70 25.13 17.92
N LYS A 4 -31.28 26.33 17.49
CA LYS A 4 -30.16 26.51 16.54
C LYS A 4 -28.83 26.08 17.14
N LEU A 5 -28.64 26.29 18.44
CA LEU A 5 -27.43 25.89 19.17
C LEU A 5 -27.32 24.36 19.31
N ILE A 6 -28.47 23.68 19.54
CA ILE A 6 -28.56 22.22 19.63
C ILE A 6 -28.29 21.57 18.26
N LEU A 7 -28.86 22.11 17.18
CA LEU A 7 -28.59 21.64 15.81
C LEU A 7 -27.12 21.81 15.41
N LEU A 8 -26.47 22.91 15.81
CA LEU A 8 -25.05 23.14 15.57
C LEU A 8 -24.16 22.16 16.35
N SER A 9 -24.53 21.86 17.61
CA SER A 9 -23.82 20.89 18.45
C SER A 9 -23.94 19.46 17.94
N ILE A 10 -25.08 19.10 17.34
CA ILE A 10 -25.28 17.77 16.70
C ILE A 10 -24.46 17.69 15.41
N PHE A 11 -24.40 18.77 14.62
CA PHE A 11 -23.60 18.82 13.39
C PHE A 11 -22.09 18.70 13.65
N LEU A 12 -21.59 19.32 14.73
CA LEU A 12 -20.18 19.20 15.15
C LEU A 12 -19.78 17.80 15.63
N CYS A 13 -20.73 16.98 16.10
CA CYS A 13 -20.44 15.60 16.53
C CYS A 13 -20.26 14.61 15.36
N PHE A 14 -20.65 14.96 14.14
CA PHE A 14 -20.50 14.08 12.96
C PHE A 14 -19.15 14.24 12.25
N CYS A 15 -18.26 15.13 12.71
CA CYS A 15 -16.87 15.16 12.29
C CYS A 15 -16.06 14.08 13.03
N THR A 16 -16.49 12.83 12.98
CA THR A 16 -15.57 11.73 13.20
C THR A 16 -14.74 11.62 11.94
N ASP A 17 -13.42 11.82 12.06
CA ASP A 17 -12.44 11.51 11.03
C ASP A 17 -12.57 10.03 10.68
N LEU A 18 -13.49 9.70 9.77
CA LEU A 18 -13.59 8.38 9.17
C LEU A 18 -12.51 8.28 8.09
N SER A 19 -11.26 8.48 8.49
CA SER A 19 -10.05 8.18 7.72
C SER A 19 -9.83 6.67 7.70
N SER A 20 -10.89 5.90 7.39
CA SER A 20 -10.75 4.50 7.03
C SER A 20 -10.16 4.45 5.64
N GLN A 21 -8.83 4.48 5.57
CA GLN A 21 -8.12 4.32 4.32
C GLN A 21 -8.50 2.99 3.68
N LYS A 22 -9.20 3.06 2.55
CA LYS A 22 -9.70 1.86 1.86
C LYS A 22 -8.52 1.03 1.36
N LYS A 23 -8.46 -0.23 1.79
CA LYS A 23 -7.46 -1.21 1.34
C LYS A 23 -7.49 -1.35 -0.19
N LEU A 24 -6.31 -1.45 -0.81
CA LEU A 24 -6.17 -1.68 -2.25
C LEU A 24 -6.65 -3.10 -2.58
N ASN A 25 -7.46 -3.21 -3.63
CA ASN A 25 -7.95 -4.52 -4.08
C ASN A 25 -6.92 -5.21 -4.97
N ARG A 26 -6.49 -6.41 -4.54
CA ARG A 26 -5.66 -7.31 -5.35
C ARG A 26 -6.36 -7.65 -6.68
N PRO A 27 -5.63 -7.69 -7.82
CA PRO A 27 -6.18 -8.22 -9.06
C PRO A 27 -6.69 -9.65 -8.88
N SER A 28 -7.84 -9.97 -9.49
CA SER A 28 -8.35 -11.33 -9.50
C SER A 28 -7.65 -12.16 -10.57
N GLY A 29 -7.19 -13.35 -10.21
CA GLY A 29 -6.54 -14.29 -11.13
C GLY A 29 -5.14 -13.86 -11.58
N ILE A 30 -4.62 -14.59 -12.56
CA ILE A 30 -3.28 -14.38 -13.14
C ILE A 30 -3.39 -13.93 -14.60
N VAL A 31 -2.36 -13.25 -15.08
CA VAL A 31 -2.21 -12.85 -16.49
C VAL A 31 -1.65 -14.01 -17.32
N GLY A 32 -0.90 -14.93 -16.69
CA GLY A 32 -0.20 -16.03 -17.37
C GLY A 32 1.17 -15.62 -17.92
N ILE A 33 1.76 -14.55 -17.36
CA ILE A 33 3.11 -14.10 -17.69
C ILE A 33 3.89 -14.10 -16.37
N LYS A 34 4.75 -15.11 -16.19
CA LYS A 34 5.44 -15.39 -14.93
C LYS A 34 6.07 -14.16 -14.26
N SER A 35 6.74 -13.30 -15.03
CA SER A 35 7.35 -12.07 -14.48
C SER A 35 6.30 -11.11 -13.93
N ILE A 36 5.21 -10.88 -14.66
CA ILE A 36 4.12 -9.99 -14.23
C ILE A 36 3.40 -10.57 -13.03
N ASP A 37 3.05 -11.86 -13.08
CA ASP A 37 2.34 -12.52 -11.99
C ASP A 37 3.17 -12.51 -10.70
N SER A 38 4.49 -12.68 -10.80
CA SER A 38 5.44 -12.55 -9.69
C SER A 38 5.48 -11.13 -9.13
N ILE A 39 5.63 -10.12 -9.98
CA ILE A 39 5.67 -8.70 -9.56
C ILE A 39 4.38 -8.34 -8.83
N VAL A 40 3.23 -8.76 -9.36
CA VAL A 40 1.91 -8.49 -8.77
C VAL A 40 1.79 -9.15 -7.40
N ALA A 41 2.16 -10.43 -7.28
CA ALA A 41 2.12 -11.14 -6.02
C ALA A 41 2.99 -10.44 -4.97
N GLN A 42 4.28 -10.26 -5.25
CA GLN A 42 5.23 -9.64 -4.33
C GLN A 42 4.80 -8.22 -3.93
N SER A 43 4.32 -7.40 -4.88
CA SER A 43 3.86 -6.04 -4.60
C SER A 43 2.70 -6.02 -3.60
N PHE A 44 1.75 -6.95 -3.76
CA PHE A 44 0.59 -7.02 -2.87
C PHE A 44 0.93 -7.71 -1.55
N ASP A 45 1.87 -8.65 -1.52
CA ASP A 45 2.31 -9.30 -0.27
C ASP A 45 3.02 -8.29 0.65
N LEU A 46 3.89 -7.42 0.09
CA LEU A 46 4.48 -6.31 0.84
C LEU A 46 3.43 -5.30 1.32
N TYR A 47 2.47 -4.99 0.44
CA TYR A 47 1.38 -4.06 0.76
C TYR A 47 0.50 -4.59 1.89
N ASP A 48 0.11 -5.86 1.83
CA ASP A 48 -0.74 -6.50 2.83
C ASP A 48 -0.04 -6.49 4.20
N LEU A 49 1.25 -6.82 4.23
CA LEU A 49 2.05 -6.80 5.47
C LEU A 49 2.18 -5.39 6.05
N LEU A 50 2.51 -4.38 5.22
CA LEU A 50 2.64 -3.01 5.71
C LEU A 50 1.30 -2.41 6.14
N PHE A 51 0.22 -2.74 5.44
CA PHE A 51 -1.11 -2.27 5.78
C PHE A 51 -1.54 -2.77 7.17
N ASP A 52 -1.16 -3.99 7.53
CA ASP A 52 -1.39 -4.51 8.89
C ASP A 52 -0.57 -3.73 9.93
N TYR A 53 0.70 -3.41 9.67
CA TYR A 53 1.50 -2.56 10.57
C TYR A 53 0.90 -1.16 10.73
N GLU A 54 0.47 -0.51 9.65
CA GLU A 54 -0.19 0.80 9.74
C GLU A 54 -1.52 0.72 10.47
N THR A 55 -2.24 -0.41 10.37
CA THR A 55 -3.48 -0.63 11.11
C THR A 55 -3.19 -0.74 12.61
N ARG A 56 -2.21 -1.56 13.00
CA ARG A 56 -1.72 -1.68 14.38
C ARG A 56 -1.30 -0.33 14.96
N ILE A 57 -0.51 0.47 14.22
CA ILE A 57 -0.11 1.82 14.64
C ILE A 57 -1.33 2.73 14.82
N LYS A 58 -2.30 2.71 13.89
CA LYS A 58 -3.53 3.52 13.99
C LYS A 58 -4.39 3.12 15.19
N GLU A 59 -4.33 1.86 15.61
CA GLU A 59 -4.98 1.34 16.82
C GLU A 59 -4.22 1.67 18.11
N GLY A 60 -3.07 2.35 18.00
CA GLY A 60 -2.26 2.83 19.12
C GLY A 60 -1.14 1.88 19.54
N GLU A 61 -0.88 0.84 18.76
CA GLU A 61 0.23 -0.08 19.03
C GLU A 61 1.58 0.54 18.69
N LEU A 62 2.54 0.40 19.62
CA LEU A 62 3.94 0.74 19.37
C LEU A 62 4.63 -0.46 18.75
N LEU A 63 5.19 -0.28 17.55
CA LEU A 63 5.97 -1.31 16.88
C LEU A 63 7.22 -1.67 17.68
N CYS A 64 7.49 -2.97 17.84
CA CYS A 64 8.71 -3.44 18.48
C CYS A 64 9.91 -3.38 17.51
N PRO A 65 11.16 -3.52 17.99
CA PRO A 65 12.34 -3.48 17.12
C PRO A 65 12.29 -4.48 15.96
N GLU A 66 11.73 -5.66 16.17
CA GLU A 66 11.57 -6.69 15.14
C GLU A 66 10.58 -6.26 14.05
N ASP A 67 9.47 -5.60 14.43
CA ASP A 67 8.52 -5.02 13.48
C ASP A 67 9.21 -3.93 12.64
N ILE A 68 10.08 -3.11 13.24
CA ILE A 68 10.85 -2.10 12.52
C ILE A 68 11.81 -2.75 11.51
N CYS A 69 12.50 -3.83 11.88
CA CYS A 69 13.33 -4.58 10.95
C CYS A 69 12.52 -5.13 9.76
N GLU A 70 11.27 -5.56 9.97
CA GLU A 70 10.39 -5.96 8.87
C GLU A 70 9.98 -4.77 7.99
N VAL A 71 9.68 -3.61 8.58
CA VAL A 71 9.40 -2.38 7.80
C VAL A 71 10.60 -1.96 6.95
N GLU A 72 11.84 -2.08 7.46
CA GLU A 72 13.06 -1.85 6.68
C GLU A 72 13.18 -2.82 5.50
N LYS A 73 12.89 -4.11 5.71
CA LYS A 73 12.87 -5.10 4.63
C LYS A 73 11.81 -4.77 3.59
N ILE A 74 10.62 -4.35 4.00
CA ILE A 74 9.56 -3.90 3.08
C ILE A 74 10.06 -2.72 2.25
N PHE A 75 10.69 -1.72 2.87
CA PHE A 75 11.25 -0.56 2.18
C PHE A 75 12.29 -0.98 1.12
N LEU A 76 13.25 -1.84 1.49
CA LEU A 76 14.28 -2.32 0.55
C LEU A 76 13.71 -3.19 -0.56
N ASN A 77 12.82 -4.13 -0.24
CA ASN A 77 12.20 -5.02 -1.22
C ASN A 77 11.30 -4.26 -2.20
N SER A 78 10.67 -3.16 -1.76
CA SER A 78 9.86 -2.31 -2.64
C SER A 78 10.68 -1.72 -3.79
N GLU A 79 11.95 -1.34 -3.54
CA GLU A 79 12.84 -0.83 -4.58
C GLU A 79 13.15 -1.92 -5.61
N ASN A 80 13.49 -3.13 -5.14
CA ASN A 80 13.79 -4.27 -6.01
C ASN A 80 12.62 -4.59 -6.95
N ILE A 81 11.39 -4.63 -6.41
CA ILE A 81 10.17 -4.89 -7.21
C ILE A 81 9.94 -3.79 -8.24
N ILE A 82 10.20 -2.52 -7.91
CA ILE A 82 10.09 -1.41 -8.87
C ILE A 82 11.07 -1.61 -10.04
N GLN A 83 12.31 -2.01 -9.76
CA GLN A 83 13.31 -2.30 -10.80
C GLN A 83 12.89 -3.50 -11.67
N GLU A 84 12.38 -4.57 -11.07
CA GLU A 84 11.83 -5.72 -11.80
C GLU A 84 10.66 -5.33 -12.70
N ALA A 85 9.76 -4.47 -12.21
CA ALA A 85 8.60 -3.99 -12.98
C ALA A 85 9.00 -3.17 -14.20
N ILE A 86 10.05 -2.34 -14.08
CA ILE A 86 10.61 -1.59 -15.22
C ILE A 86 11.13 -2.55 -16.28
N ALA A 87 11.89 -3.58 -15.88
CA ALA A 87 12.40 -4.60 -16.80
C ALA A 87 11.26 -5.41 -17.45
N ALA A 88 10.22 -5.76 -16.69
CA ALA A 88 9.10 -6.58 -17.15
C ALA A 88 8.25 -5.93 -18.25
N LYS A 89 8.29 -4.59 -18.39
CA LYS A 89 7.48 -3.81 -19.37
C LYS A 89 7.72 -4.22 -20.83
N VAL A 90 8.87 -4.82 -21.14
CA VAL A 90 9.22 -5.28 -22.49
C VAL A 90 8.57 -6.63 -22.83
N HIS A 91 8.25 -7.45 -21.83
CA HIS A 91 7.94 -8.89 -22.02
C HIS A 91 6.54 -9.18 -22.59
N PHE A 92 5.59 -8.25 -22.47
CA PHE A 92 4.20 -8.49 -22.85
C PHE A 92 3.73 -7.69 -24.08
N LYS A 93 4.62 -6.92 -24.72
CA LYS A 93 4.29 -6.17 -25.95
C LYS A 93 3.94 -7.07 -27.14
N LYS A 94 4.52 -8.28 -27.20
CA LYS A 94 4.32 -9.27 -28.28
C LYS A 94 3.13 -10.22 -28.04
N LYS A 95 2.39 -10.05 -26.93
CA LYS A 95 1.20 -10.87 -26.61
C LYS A 95 -0.04 -10.30 -27.29
N ASN A 96 -1.11 -11.09 -27.32
CA ASN A 96 -2.40 -10.64 -27.85
C ASN A 96 -2.93 -9.42 -27.06
N VAL A 97 -3.88 -8.69 -27.66
CA VAL A 97 -4.40 -7.44 -27.09
C VAL A 97 -5.01 -7.65 -25.71
N ILE A 98 -5.74 -8.74 -25.50
CA ILE A 98 -6.43 -9.04 -24.24
C ILE A 98 -5.42 -9.25 -23.10
N THR A 99 -4.45 -10.16 -23.30
CA THR A 99 -3.39 -10.44 -22.34
C THR A 99 -2.57 -9.18 -22.04
N ARG A 100 -2.27 -8.36 -23.05
CA ARG A 100 -1.54 -7.11 -22.87
C ARG A 100 -2.32 -6.09 -22.04
N THR A 101 -3.63 -5.98 -22.26
CA THR A 101 -4.50 -5.09 -21.47
C THR A 101 -4.56 -5.56 -20.01
N GLN A 102 -4.75 -6.87 -19.79
CA GLN A 102 -4.77 -7.45 -18.45
C GLN A 102 -3.43 -7.26 -17.73
N ALA A 103 -2.32 -7.56 -18.41
CA ALA A 103 -0.96 -7.29 -17.94
C ALA A 103 -0.77 -5.84 -17.48
N THR A 104 -1.22 -4.89 -18.30
CA THR A 104 -1.12 -3.45 -18.01
C THR A 104 -1.90 -3.09 -16.75
N ILE A 105 -3.15 -3.57 -16.63
CA ILE A 105 -3.99 -3.32 -15.45
C ILE A 105 -3.36 -3.91 -14.18
N HIS A 106 -2.85 -5.13 -14.26
CA HIS A 106 -2.22 -5.81 -13.13
C HIS A 106 -0.95 -5.07 -12.68
N LEU A 107 -0.11 -4.64 -13.62
CA LEU A 107 1.10 -3.85 -13.31
C LEU A 107 0.77 -2.48 -12.73
N GLU A 108 -0.25 -1.77 -13.22
CA GLU A 108 -0.65 -0.49 -12.63
C GLU A 108 -1.17 -0.64 -11.19
N LYS A 109 -1.89 -1.74 -10.91
CA LYS A 109 -2.29 -2.07 -9.53
C LYS A 109 -1.10 -2.42 -8.65
N ALA A 110 -0.18 -3.25 -9.14
CA ALA A 110 1.05 -3.61 -8.44
C ALA A 110 1.91 -2.37 -8.15
N LYS A 111 2.05 -1.47 -9.13
CA LYS A 111 2.70 -0.17 -8.97
C LYS A 111 2.12 0.62 -7.81
N ARG A 112 0.79 0.75 -7.72
CA ARG A 112 0.16 1.45 -6.59
C ARG A 112 0.49 0.79 -5.24
N ALA A 113 0.43 -0.54 -5.17
CA ALA A 113 0.73 -1.30 -3.97
C ALA A 113 2.20 -1.13 -3.52
N VAL A 114 3.16 -1.27 -4.43
CA VAL A 114 4.59 -1.15 -4.10
C VAL A 114 5.01 0.29 -3.76
N TYR A 115 4.50 1.28 -4.49
CA TYR A 115 4.78 2.70 -4.18
C TYR A 115 4.19 3.10 -2.84
N TYR A 116 2.97 2.64 -2.55
CA TYR A 116 2.37 2.82 -1.23
C TYR A 116 3.27 2.22 -0.15
N SER A 117 3.67 0.96 -0.34
CA SER A 117 4.50 0.23 0.62
C SER A 117 5.81 0.95 0.90
N ARG A 118 6.47 1.45 -0.15
CA ARG A 118 7.69 2.24 -0.03
C ARG A 118 7.50 3.50 0.81
N THR A 119 6.54 4.34 0.42
CA THR A 119 6.32 5.64 1.04
C THR A 119 5.84 5.52 2.48
N ALA A 120 4.97 4.56 2.80
CA ALA A 120 4.51 4.34 4.15
C ALA A 120 5.64 3.77 5.04
N SER A 121 6.45 2.84 4.52
CA SER A 121 7.62 2.32 5.27
C SER A 121 8.61 3.43 5.59
N GLU A 122 8.95 4.27 4.60
CA GLU A 122 9.84 5.42 4.79
C GLU A 122 9.34 6.36 5.90
N LYS A 123 8.04 6.66 5.91
CA LYS A 123 7.43 7.49 6.97
C LYS A 123 7.56 6.86 8.35
N ILE A 124 7.30 5.56 8.47
CA ILE A 124 7.41 4.84 9.75
C ILE A 124 8.85 4.87 10.24
N LEU A 125 9.82 4.59 9.36
CA LEU A 125 11.25 4.59 9.71
C LEU A 125 11.76 5.98 10.13
N LEU A 126 11.36 7.03 9.41
CA LEU A 126 11.70 8.40 9.77
C LEU A 126 11.10 8.80 11.12
N ALA A 127 9.85 8.43 11.39
CA ALA A 127 9.21 8.71 12.67
C ALA A 127 9.91 8.00 13.84
N GLN A 128 10.39 6.78 13.62
CA GLN A 128 11.18 6.08 14.64
C GLN A 128 12.52 6.77 14.91
N ASN A 129 13.27 7.14 13.87
CA ASN A 129 14.57 7.80 14.04
C ASN A 129 14.47 9.13 14.82
N VAL A 130 13.39 9.90 14.63
CA VAL A 130 13.15 11.14 15.38
C VAL A 130 12.81 10.89 16.85
N ASN A 131 12.23 9.74 17.21
CA ASN A 131 11.88 9.42 18.60
C ASN A 131 13.09 8.98 19.46
N TYR A 132 14.26 8.80 18.85
CA TYR A 132 15.50 8.43 19.54
C TYR A 132 16.53 9.58 19.65
N GLU A 133 16.18 10.80 19.20
CA GLU A 133 16.94 12.05 19.42
C GLU A 133 16.33 12.88 20.57
#